data_AF-A0A7X5KT49-F1
#
_entry.id   AF-A0A7X5KT49-F1
#
_cell.length_a   1.000
_cell.length_b   1.000
_cell.length_c   1.000
_cell.angle_alpha   90.00
_cell.angle_beta   90.00
_cell.angle_gamma   90.00
#
_symmetry.space_group_name_H-M   'P 1'
#
loop_
_entity.id
_entity.type
_entity.pdbx_description
1 polymer ?
#
loop_
_entity_poly.entity_id
_entity_poly.type
_entity_poly.pdbx_seq_one_letter_code
_entity_poly.pdbx_strand_id
1 'polypeptide(L)'
;MSIFKTIKEQLNLIDTAKHYGVSIRRNGFANCIFHNDKHPSMKLYKDHYHCFACGAHGDVISFSAQLFGLPPYEAAKLLATDFGIADIKAISRKQQYLTENTARSILTEYVFSLKSNRDKYRPCSPDEELHPLYIESIKLLPLYEYYLDILTSGSKEERKLFINTERRLFNELQAKLRQR
;
A
#
# COMPACT_ATOMS: atom_id res chain seq x y z
N MET A 1 -8.95 -2.46 -13.62
CA MET A 1 -8.47 -3.85 -13.78
C MET A 1 -7.55 -4.18 -12.60
N SER A 2 -7.52 -5.42 -12.09
CA SER A 2 -6.53 -5.82 -11.06
C SER A 2 -5.23 -6.28 -11.74
N ILE A 3 -4.08 -6.12 -11.06
CA ILE A 3 -2.79 -6.63 -11.55
C ILE A 3 -2.87 -8.12 -11.94
N PHE A 4 -3.55 -8.94 -11.14
CA PHE A 4 -3.73 -10.37 -11.43
C PHE A 4 -4.46 -10.61 -12.74
N LYS A 5 -5.52 -9.83 -13.02
CA LYS A 5 -6.27 -9.93 -14.27
C LYS A 5 -5.41 -9.49 -15.46
N THR A 6 -4.74 -8.33 -15.34
CA THR A 6 -3.87 -7.79 -16.40
C THR A 6 -2.75 -8.76 -16.77
N ILE A 7 -2.07 -9.34 -15.78
CA ILE A 7 -1.01 -10.32 -16.00
C ILE A 7 -1.53 -11.55 -16.74
N LYS A 8 -2.66 -12.11 -16.30
CA LYS A 8 -3.27 -13.30 -16.93
C LYS A 8 -3.77 -13.03 -18.35
N GLU A 9 -4.16 -11.80 -18.66
CA GLU A 9 -4.62 -11.42 -20.01
C GLU A 9 -3.47 -11.13 -20.98
N GLN A 10 -2.30 -10.72 -20.48
CA GLN A 10 -1.19 -10.29 -21.33
C GLN A 10 -0.06 -11.32 -21.43
N LEU A 11 0.09 -12.21 -20.44
CA LEU A 11 1.18 -13.19 -20.44
C LEU A 11 0.72 -14.58 -20.85
N ASN A 12 1.59 -15.22 -21.63
CA ASN A 12 1.56 -16.63 -21.95
C ASN A 12 2.53 -17.37 -21.02
N LEU A 13 2.06 -18.41 -20.33
CA LEU A 13 2.85 -19.21 -19.40
C LEU A 13 4.03 -19.91 -20.10
N ILE A 14 3.86 -20.42 -21.33
CA ILE A 14 4.96 -21.07 -22.05
C ILE A 14 6.09 -20.08 -22.32
N ASP A 15 5.76 -18.86 -22.75
CA ASP A 15 6.75 -17.83 -23.06
C ASP A 15 7.39 -17.30 -21.78
N THR A 16 6.60 -17.17 -20.71
CA THR A 16 7.10 -16.80 -19.37
C THR A 16 8.08 -17.84 -18.83
N ALA A 17 7.73 -19.13 -18.92
CA ALA A 17 8.59 -20.22 -18.48
C ALA A 17 9.91 -20.27 -19.27
N LYS A 18 9.86 -20.03 -20.59
CA LYS A 18 11.09 -19.92 -21.42
C LYS A 18 11.94 -18.72 -21.02
N HIS A 19 11.32 -17.57 -20.80
CA HIS A 19 12.00 -16.35 -20.36
C HIS A 19 12.77 -16.59 -19.05
N TYR A 20 12.17 -17.32 -18.11
CA TYR A 20 12.82 -17.72 -16.85
C TYR A 20 13.71 -18.97 -16.94
N GLY A 21 14.03 -19.44 -18.15
CA GLY A 21 15.01 -20.51 -18.36
C GLY A 21 14.51 -21.93 -18.08
N VAL A 22 13.20 -22.15 -17.99
CA VAL A 22 12.64 -23.50 -17.81
C VAL A 22 12.75 -24.28 -19.12
N SER A 23 13.36 -25.47 -19.04
CA SER A 23 13.49 -26.38 -20.19
C SER A 23 12.15 -27.05 -20.52
N ILE A 24 11.60 -26.74 -21.69
CA ILE A 24 10.31 -27.27 -22.16
C ILE A 24 10.55 -28.12 -23.41
N ARG A 25 9.98 -29.33 -23.42
CA ARG A 25 9.99 -30.23 -24.58
C ARG A 25 9.05 -29.73 -25.69
N ARG A 26 9.24 -30.23 -26.92
CA ARG A 26 8.39 -29.87 -28.08
C ARG A 26 6.89 -30.10 -27.87
N ASN A 27 6.51 -31.05 -27.01
CA ASN A 27 5.13 -31.36 -26.68
C ASN A 27 4.57 -30.52 -25.50
N GLY A 28 5.31 -29.53 -25.00
CA GLY A 28 4.88 -28.64 -23.91
C GLY A 28 5.11 -29.18 -22.50
N PHE A 29 5.83 -30.31 -22.35
CA PHE A 29 6.14 -30.87 -21.04
C PHE A 29 7.47 -30.35 -20.48
N ALA A 30 7.49 -30.10 -19.17
CA ALA A 30 8.65 -29.73 -18.37
C ALA A 30 8.68 -30.55 -17.07
N ASN A 31 9.83 -30.58 -16.40
CA ASN A 31 9.90 -31.10 -15.02
C ASN A 31 9.06 -30.21 -14.10
N CYS A 32 8.32 -30.82 -13.20
CA CYS A 32 7.50 -30.09 -12.25
C CYS A 32 8.37 -29.36 -11.22
N ILE A 33 8.04 -28.08 -10.95
CA ILE A 33 8.71 -27.25 -9.93
C ILE A 33 8.04 -27.35 -8.54
N PHE A 34 6.95 -28.10 -8.43
CA PHE A 34 6.17 -28.27 -7.20
C PHE A 34 6.54 -29.53 -6.41
N HIS A 35 7.34 -30.42 -7.01
CA HIS A 35 7.88 -31.61 -6.36
C HIS A 35 9.24 -31.96 -6.97
N ASN A 36 9.98 -32.86 -6.33
CA ASN A 36 11.26 -33.33 -6.86
C ASN A 36 11.04 -34.28 -8.05
N ASP A 37 10.95 -33.71 -9.24
CA ASP A 37 10.60 -34.42 -10.46
C ASP A 37 11.82 -34.85 -11.27
N LYS A 38 11.91 -36.16 -11.59
CA LYS A 38 12.98 -36.74 -12.41
C LYS A 38 12.61 -36.85 -13.89
N HIS A 39 11.31 -36.79 -14.22
CA HIS A 39 10.82 -37.00 -15.58
C HIS A 39 9.72 -35.99 -15.91
N PRO A 40 9.75 -35.28 -17.05
CA PRO A 40 8.79 -34.21 -17.33
C PRO A 40 7.32 -34.62 -17.16
N SER A 41 6.73 -34.21 -16.03
CA SER A 41 5.36 -34.57 -15.65
C SER A 41 4.38 -33.40 -15.70
N MET A 42 4.90 -32.18 -15.87
CA MET A 42 4.11 -30.94 -15.90
C MET A 42 3.93 -30.46 -17.33
N LYS A 43 2.69 -30.37 -17.79
CA LYS A 43 2.34 -29.80 -19.10
C LYS A 43 2.01 -28.33 -18.93
N LEU A 44 2.64 -27.50 -19.75
CA LEU A 44 2.39 -26.07 -19.84
C LEU A 44 1.45 -25.78 -21.01
N TYR A 45 0.34 -25.10 -20.72
CA TYR A 45 -0.56 -24.49 -21.69
C TYR A 45 -0.31 -22.98 -21.72
N LYS A 46 -1.06 -22.25 -22.56
CA LYS A 46 -0.87 -20.80 -22.67
C LYS A 46 -1.25 -20.04 -21.40
N ASP A 47 -2.30 -20.48 -20.72
CA ASP A 47 -2.95 -19.79 -19.60
C ASP A 47 -2.73 -20.51 -18.26
N HIS A 48 -2.44 -21.82 -18.29
CA HIS A 48 -2.32 -22.66 -17.09
C HIS A 48 -1.29 -23.79 -17.25
N TYR A 49 -0.91 -24.42 -16.14
CA TYR A 49 -0.15 -25.67 -16.11
C TYR A 49 -0.93 -26.75 -15.38
N HIS A 50 -0.60 -28.01 -15.70
CA HIS A 50 -1.03 -29.16 -14.91
C HIS A 50 0.09 -30.18 -14.80
N CYS A 51 0.37 -30.63 -13.58
CA CYS A 51 1.27 -31.75 -13.31
C CYS A 51 0.47 -33.03 -13.11
N PHE A 52 0.67 -34.01 -14.00
CA PHE A 52 -0.02 -35.29 -13.96
C PHE A 52 0.53 -36.24 -12.88
N ALA A 53 1.64 -35.91 -12.23
CA ALA A 53 2.22 -36.71 -11.15
C ALA A 53 1.77 -36.27 -9.75
N CYS A 54 1.84 -34.97 -9.44
CA CYS A 54 1.47 -34.44 -8.12
C CYS A 54 0.13 -33.69 -8.08
N GLY A 55 -0.54 -33.51 -9.23
CA GLY A 55 -1.82 -32.80 -9.33
C GLY A 55 -1.72 -31.27 -9.27
N ALA A 56 -0.51 -30.71 -9.14
CA ALA A 56 -0.32 -29.26 -9.10
C ALA A 56 -0.90 -28.62 -10.37
N HIS A 57 -1.72 -27.60 -10.17
CA HIS A 57 -2.38 -26.86 -11.23
C HIS A 57 -2.42 -25.37 -10.86
N GLY A 58 -2.27 -24.51 -11.85
CA GLY A 58 -2.29 -23.07 -11.63
C GLY A 58 -1.99 -22.29 -12.89
N ASP A 59 -1.85 -20.99 -12.72
CA ASP A 59 -1.61 -20.02 -13.79
C ASP A 59 -0.17 -19.51 -13.77
N VAL A 60 0.13 -18.55 -14.65
CA VAL A 60 1.44 -17.90 -14.76
C VAL A 60 1.94 -17.27 -13.46
N ILE A 61 1.03 -16.80 -12.61
CA ILE A 61 1.36 -16.16 -11.33
C ILE A 61 1.71 -17.22 -10.30
N SER A 62 0.94 -18.30 -10.22
CA SER A 62 1.17 -19.43 -9.32
C SER A 62 2.47 -20.15 -9.67
N PHE A 63 2.74 -20.32 -10.98
CA PHE A 63 3.99 -20.85 -11.50
C PHE A 63 5.19 -20.00 -11.07
N SER A 64 5.13 -18.68 -11.30
CA SER A 64 6.22 -17.76 -10.97
C SER A 64 6.41 -17.62 -9.46
N ALA A 65 5.33 -17.62 -8.69
CA ALA A 65 5.36 -17.66 -7.24
C ALA A 65 6.14 -18.86 -6.72
N GLN A 66 5.87 -20.05 -7.26
CA GLN A 66 6.60 -21.27 -6.90
C GLN A 66 8.07 -21.20 -7.34
N LEU A 67 8.34 -20.72 -8.56
CA LEU A 67 9.68 -20.67 -9.12
C LEU A 67 10.63 -19.77 -8.31
N PHE A 68 10.10 -18.64 -7.80
CA PHE A 68 10.88 -17.65 -7.06
C PHE A 68 10.67 -17.69 -5.54
N GLY A 69 9.82 -18.58 -5.03
CA GLY A 69 9.48 -18.64 -3.61
C GLY A 69 8.78 -17.37 -3.09
N LEU A 70 7.96 -16.75 -3.94
CA LEU A 70 7.30 -15.46 -3.66
C LEU A 70 5.81 -15.64 -3.33
N PRO A 71 5.23 -14.78 -2.47
CA PRO A 71 3.78 -14.65 -2.37
C PRO A 71 3.15 -14.25 -3.73
N PRO A 72 1.91 -14.65 -4.03
CA PRO A 72 1.28 -14.42 -5.35
C PRO A 72 1.28 -12.96 -5.81
N TYR A 73 1.12 -12.02 -4.88
CA TYR A 73 1.12 -10.59 -5.23
C TYR A 73 2.51 -10.09 -5.62
N GLU A 74 3.58 -10.55 -4.95
CA GLU A 74 4.94 -10.16 -5.31
C GLU A 74 5.37 -10.83 -6.62
N ALA A 75 4.96 -12.08 -6.86
CA ALA A 75 5.13 -12.74 -8.15
C ALA A 75 4.44 -11.98 -9.29
N ALA A 76 3.23 -11.45 -9.07
CA ALA A 76 2.53 -10.64 -10.07
C ALA A 76 3.26 -9.32 -10.38
N LYS A 77 3.91 -8.68 -9.38
CA LYS A 77 4.73 -7.49 -9.62
C LYS A 77 6.04 -7.79 -10.34
N LEU A 78 6.68 -8.90 -9.99
CA LEU A 78 7.87 -9.39 -10.69
C LEU A 78 7.55 -9.58 -12.18
N LEU A 79 6.48 -10.32 -12.49
CA LEU A 79 6.00 -10.49 -13.85
C LEU A 79 5.68 -9.16 -14.55
N ALA A 80 5.07 -8.21 -13.83
CA ALA A 80 4.80 -6.90 -14.40
C ALA A 80 6.09 -6.16 -14.81
N THR A 81 7.11 -6.24 -13.94
CA THR A 81 8.40 -5.59 -14.13
C THR A 81 9.19 -6.24 -15.26
N ASP A 82 9.34 -7.57 -15.24
CA ASP A 82 10.18 -8.32 -16.18
C ASP A 82 9.63 -8.27 -17.62
N PHE A 83 8.30 -8.22 -17.77
CA PHE A 83 7.64 -8.21 -19.08
C PHE A 83 7.16 -6.80 -19.49
N GLY A 84 7.54 -5.76 -18.74
CA GLY A 84 7.17 -4.38 -19.06
C GLY A 84 5.65 -4.13 -19.07
N ILE A 85 4.88 -4.94 -18.34
CA ILE A 85 3.44 -4.76 -18.20
C ILE A 85 3.24 -3.63 -17.20
N ALA A 86 2.81 -2.47 -17.70
CA ALA A 86 2.53 -1.32 -16.87
C ALA A 86 1.59 -1.73 -15.73
N ASP A 87 2.11 -1.70 -14.50
CA ASP A 87 1.32 -2.00 -13.32
C ASP A 87 0.23 -0.92 -13.20
N ILE A 88 -1.01 -1.29 -13.52
CA ILE A 88 -2.18 -0.43 -13.30
C ILE A 88 -2.28 -0.07 -11.80
N LYS A 89 -1.63 -0.82 -10.88
CA LYS A 89 -1.49 -0.48 -9.46
C LYS A 89 -0.31 0.42 -9.12
N ALA A 90 0.68 0.66 -9.98
CA ALA A 90 1.57 1.82 -9.81
C ALA A 90 0.78 3.13 -9.98
N ILE A 91 -0.29 3.08 -10.78
CA ILE A 91 -1.30 4.15 -10.92
C ILE A 91 -2.42 4.01 -9.85
N SER A 92 -2.63 2.82 -9.28
CA SER A 92 -3.76 2.51 -8.39
C SER A 92 -3.43 1.96 -6.99
N ARG A 93 -2.25 2.23 -6.42
CA ARG A 93 -2.27 2.62 -5.00
C ARG A 93 -3.11 3.89 -4.98
N LYS A 94 -4.41 3.76 -4.76
CA LYS A 94 -5.14 4.76 -4.00
C LYS A 94 -4.44 4.82 -2.63
N GLN A 95 -3.28 5.46 -2.55
CA GLN A 95 -3.12 6.45 -1.51
C GLN A 95 -4.28 7.38 -1.79
N GLN A 96 -5.33 7.27 -0.98
CA GLN A 96 -6.33 8.31 -0.93
C GLN A 96 -5.52 9.60 -0.75
N TYR A 97 -5.40 10.39 -1.81
CA TYR A 97 -4.65 11.63 -1.73
C TYR A 97 -5.35 12.43 -0.66
N LEU A 98 -4.62 12.74 0.42
CA LEU A 98 -5.13 13.63 1.42
C LEU A 98 -5.38 14.97 0.70
N THR A 99 -6.66 15.30 0.52
CA THR A 99 -7.02 16.54 -0.17
C THR A 99 -6.75 17.72 0.74
N GLU A 100 -6.54 18.91 0.20
CA GLU A 100 -6.40 20.14 1.01
C GLU A 100 -7.58 20.31 1.97
N ASN A 101 -8.80 20.03 1.51
CA ASN A 101 -10.00 20.12 2.35
C ASN A 101 -10.00 19.08 3.46
N THR A 102 -9.57 17.85 3.19
CA THR A 102 -9.46 16.79 4.21
C THR A 102 -8.37 17.12 5.23
N ALA A 103 -7.19 17.57 4.77
CA ALA A 103 -6.11 18.02 5.63
C ALA A 103 -6.56 19.15 6.55
N ARG A 104 -7.24 20.15 5.98
CA ARG A 104 -7.79 21.28 6.72
C ARG A 104 -8.83 20.82 7.74
N SER A 105 -9.75 19.94 7.35
CA SER A 105 -10.77 19.39 8.26
C SER A 105 -10.13 18.70 9.46
N ILE A 106 -9.12 17.84 9.24
CA ILE A 106 -8.43 17.12 10.31
C ILE A 106 -7.74 18.10 11.27
N LEU A 107 -7.02 19.09 10.74
CA LEU A 107 -6.33 20.08 11.58
C LEU A 107 -7.30 20.98 12.33
N THR A 108 -8.37 21.46 11.68
CA THR A 108 -9.42 22.25 12.33
C THR A 108 -10.05 21.49 13.48
N GLU A 109 -10.40 20.22 13.28
CA GLU A 109 -11.01 19.37 14.30
C GLU A 109 -10.05 19.13 15.47
N TYR A 110 -8.77 18.86 15.17
CA TYR A 110 -7.77 18.66 16.20
C TYR A 110 -7.50 19.93 17.02
N VAL A 111 -7.31 21.08 16.36
CA VAL A 111 -7.13 22.39 17.00
C VAL A 111 -8.34 22.74 17.85
N PHE A 112 -9.56 22.53 17.34
CA PHE A 112 -10.79 22.77 18.10
C PHE A 112 -10.82 21.94 19.39
N SER A 113 -10.45 20.66 19.31
CA SER A 113 -10.40 19.82 20.49
C SER A 113 -9.31 20.24 21.49
N LEU A 114 -8.13 20.67 21.02
CA LEU A 114 -7.11 21.23 21.91
C LEU A 114 -7.62 22.49 22.63
N LYS A 115 -8.32 23.39 21.92
CA LYS A 115 -8.96 24.58 22.51
C LYS A 115 -10.01 24.18 23.55
N SER A 116 -10.88 23.23 23.21
CA SER A 116 -11.91 22.73 24.12
C SER A 116 -11.29 22.13 25.39
N ASN A 117 -10.24 21.32 25.27
CA ASN A 117 -9.51 20.77 26.42
C ASN A 117 -8.85 21.87 27.26
N ARG A 118 -8.23 22.86 26.62
CA ARG A 118 -7.62 24.00 27.32
C ARG A 118 -8.67 24.74 28.16
N ASP A 119 -9.82 25.03 27.56
CA ASP A 119 -10.86 25.83 28.22
C ASP A 119 -11.58 25.02 29.31
N LYS A 120 -11.81 23.72 29.07
CA LYS A 120 -12.45 22.80 30.03
C LYS A 120 -11.59 22.50 31.25
N TYR A 121 -10.29 22.29 31.06
CA TYR A 121 -9.35 21.90 32.13
C TYR A 121 -8.47 23.07 32.57
N ARG A 122 -8.91 24.31 32.33
CA ARG A 122 -8.20 25.50 32.77
C ARG A 122 -8.14 25.52 34.30
N PRO A 123 -6.95 25.66 34.92
CA PRO A 123 -6.86 25.78 36.36
C PRO A 123 -7.57 27.05 36.84
N CYS A 124 -8.30 26.94 37.95
CA CYS A 124 -9.02 28.05 38.57
C CYS A 124 -8.10 28.88 39.48
N SER A 125 -6.96 28.33 39.90
CA SER A 125 -5.94 29.04 40.71
C SER A 125 -4.52 28.62 40.33
N PRO A 126 -3.49 29.45 40.61
CA PRO A 126 -2.09 29.12 40.30
C PRO A 126 -1.53 27.91 41.05
N ASP A 127 -2.11 27.57 42.20
CA ASP A 127 -1.65 26.49 43.09
C ASP A 127 -2.32 25.14 42.79
N GLU A 128 -3.23 25.10 41.81
CA GLU A 128 -3.93 23.90 41.38
C GLU A 128 -3.02 22.99 40.53
N GLU A 129 -3.06 21.68 40.78
CA GLU A 129 -2.36 20.71 39.96
C GLU A 129 -2.90 20.73 38.52
N LEU A 130 -2.01 20.92 37.55
CA LEU A 130 -2.40 21.07 36.15
C LEU A 130 -2.83 19.74 35.54
N HIS A 131 -4.05 19.71 35.00
CA HIS A 131 -4.55 18.53 34.30
C HIS A 131 -3.68 18.19 33.07
N PRO A 132 -3.33 16.91 32.81
CA PRO A 132 -2.46 16.53 31.71
C PRO A 132 -2.92 17.04 30.34
N LEU A 133 -4.23 16.99 30.06
CA LEU A 133 -4.81 17.52 28.81
C LEU A 133 -4.72 19.04 28.69
N TYR A 134 -4.72 19.77 29.81
CA TYR A 134 -4.48 21.22 29.79
C TYR A 134 -3.04 21.51 29.37
N ILE A 135 -2.08 20.82 29.98
CA ILE A 135 -0.65 20.95 29.66
C ILE A 135 -0.40 20.58 28.19
N GLU A 136 -0.95 19.46 27.73
CA GLU A 136 -0.84 19.02 26.33
C GLU A 136 -1.41 20.08 25.37
N SER A 137 -2.61 20.60 25.66
CA SER A 137 -3.22 21.64 24.84
C SER A 137 -2.37 22.90 24.74
N ILE A 138 -1.83 23.41 25.85
CA ILE A 138 -0.99 24.61 25.84
C ILE A 138 0.29 24.38 25.02
N LYS A 139 0.92 23.20 25.16
CA LYS A 139 2.15 22.86 24.44
C LYS A 139 1.93 22.71 22.93
N LEU A 140 0.82 22.12 22.53
CA LEU A 140 0.57 21.75 21.14
C LEU A 140 -0.13 22.84 20.33
N LEU A 141 -1.00 23.66 20.95
CA LEU A 141 -1.80 24.68 20.24
C LEU A 141 -0.97 25.58 19.30
N PRO A 142 0.16 26.18 19.72
CA PRO A 142 0.92 27.07 18.84
C PRO A 142 1.37 26.39 17.53
N LEU A 143 1.77 25.12 17.60
CA LEU A 143 2.25 24.38 16.43
C LEU A 143 1.11 24.04 15.47
N TYR A 144 -0.01 23.55 16.00
CA TYR A 144 -1.13 23.12 15.16
C TYR A 144 -1.95 24.30 14.62
N GLU A 145 -1.95 25.45 15.30
CA GLU A 145 -2.48 26.71 14.74
C GLU A 145 -1.60 27.19 13.59
N TYR A 146 -0.26 27.15 13.72
CA TYR A 146 0.64 27.44 12.61
C TYR A 146 0.44 26.51 11.40
N TYR A 147 0.26 25.20 11.63
CA TYR A 147 -0.06 24.26 10.55
C TYR A 147 -1.40 24.54 9.88
N LEU A 148 -2.40 24.97 10.65
CA LEU A 148 -3.67 25.40 10.10
C LEU A 148 -3.51 26.67 9.25
N ASP A 149 -2.69 27.62 9.68
CA ASP A 149 -2.37 28.85 8.94
C ASP A 149 -1.68 28.58 7.60
N ILE A 150 -0.79 27.58 7.54
CA ILE A 150 -0.25 27.12 6.24
C ILE A 150 -1.38 26.71 5.30
N LEU A 151 -2.39 25.96 5.80
CA LEU A 151 -3.49 25.46 4.97
C LEU A 151 -4.57 26.49 4.62
N THR A 152 -4.65 27.59 5.35
CA THR A 152 -5.62 28.68 5.12
C THR A 152 -5.02 29.83 4.31
N SER A 153 -3.79 30.22 4.61
CA SER A 153 -3.15 31.45 4.10
C SER A 153 -1.94 31.18 3.21
N GLY A 154 -1.38 29.96 3.23
CA GLY A 154 -0.22 29.59 2.42
C GLY A 154 -0.51 29.53 0.92
N SER A 155 0.54 29.71 0.12
CA SER A 155 0.48 29.50 -1.34
C SER A 155 0.05 28.07 -1.70
N LYS A 156 -0.35 27.86 -2.95
CA LYS A 156 -0.79 26.54 -3.41
C LYS A 156 0.36 25.52 -3.32
N GLU A 157 1.58 25.97 -3.56
CA GLU A 157 2.81 25.21 -3.54
C GLU A 157 3.16 24.81 -2.10
N GLU A 158 3.13 25.77 -1.16
CA GLU A 158 3.38 25.53 0.27
C GLU A 158 2.36 24.55 0.86
N ARG A 159 1.07 24.74 0.55
CA ARG A 159 0.00 23.85 1.03
C ARG A 159 0.21 22.42 0.54
N LYS A 160 0.52 22.24 -0.74
CA LYS A 160 0.80 20.92 -1.33
C LYS A 160 2.05 20.29 -0.74
N LEU A 161 3.13 21.07 -0.59
CA LEU A 161 4.37 20.59 -0.02
C LEU A 161 4.15 20.11 1.41
N PHE A 162 3.50 20.92 2.25
CA PHE A 162 3.16 20.57 3.62
C PHE A 162 2.33 19.28 3.71
N ILE A 163 1.24 19.17 2.93
CA ILE A 163 0.39 17.97 2.91
C ILE A 163 1.16 16.71 2.51
N ASN A 164 2.07 16.83 1.55
CA ASN A 164 2.85 15.69 1.06
C ASN A 164 3.96 15.29 2.03
N THR A 165 4.66 16.26 2.61
CA THR A 165 5.74 16.02 3.58
C THR A 165 5.20 15.46 4.89
N GLU A 166 4.09 16.01 5.38
CA GLU A 166 3.54 15.68 6.71
C GLU A 166 2.44 14.60 6.68
N ARG A 167 2.45 13.69 5.70
CA ARG A 167 1.42 12.65 5.61
C ARG A 167 1.29 11.79 6.86
N ARG A 168 2.42 11.48 7.51
CA ARG A 168 2.43 10.69 8.74
C ARG A 168 1.65 11.39 9.85
N LEU A 169 1.88 12.69 10.02
CA LEU A 169 1.16 13.53 10.98
C LEU A 169 -0.35 13.43 10.79
N PHE A 170 -0.85 13.61 9.57
CA PHE A 170 -2.28 13.57 9.30
C PHE A 170 -2.92 12.20 9.59
N ASN A 171 -2.20 11.11 9.31
CA ASN A 171 -2.67 9.76 9.66
C ASN A 171 -2.77 9.58 11.18
N GLU A 172 -1.76 10.05 11.92
CA GLU A 172 -1.74 9.98 13.39
C GLU A 172 -2.85 10.83 14.01
N LEU A 173 -3.06 12.06 13.52
CA LEU A 173 -4.14 12.94 13.98
C LEU A 173 -5.51 12.32 13.71
N GLN A 174 -5.72 11.77 12.52
CA GLN A 174 -6.98 11.12 12.17
C GLN A 174 -7.25 9.90 13.06
N ALA A 175 -6.21 9.13 13.42
CA ALA A 175 -6.36 8.03 14.36
C ALA A 175 -6.72 8.51 15.77
N LYS A 176 -6.07 9.57 16.27
CA LYS A 176 -6.38 10.18 17.57
C LYS A 176 -7.83 10.71 17.64
N LEU A 177 -8.30 11.35 16.57
CA LEU A 177 -9.66 11.90 16.52
C LEU A 177 -10.74 10.82 16.52
N ARG A 178 -10.49 9.66 15.89
CA ARG A 178 -11.43 8.52 15.89
C ARG A 178 -11.56 7.79 17.23
N GLN A 179 -10.64 8.01 18.16
CA GLN A 179 -10.60 7.36 19.47
C GLN A 179 -11.22 8.24 20.59
N ARG A 180 -11.76 9.40 20.24
CA ARG A 180 -12.47 10.31 21.14
C ARG A 180 -13.98 10.12 21.03
#